data_AF-A0A3N7GTJ1-F1
#
_entry.id   AF-A0A3N7GTJ1-F1
#
_cell.length_a   1.000
_cell.length_b   1.000
_cell.length_c   1.000
_cell.angle_alpha   90.00
_cell.angle_beta   90.00
_cell.angle_gamma   90.00
#
_symmetry.space_group_name_H-M   'P 1'
#
loop_
_entity.id
_entity.type
_entity.pdbx_description
1 polymer ?
#
loop_
_entity_poly.entity_id
_entity_poly.type
_entity_poly.pdbx_seq_one_letter_code
_entity_poly.pdbx_strand_id
1 'polypeptide(L)' 'MPQLIATGFLLFLIVAAGKALIGYLDMPTVYESWSSRECVRVEAADGTPMGCDDLPTKFHHVWVE' A
#
# COMPACT_ATOMS: atom_id res chain seq x y z
N MET A 1 -0.48 -13.45 36.80
CA MET A 1 -0.96 -14.07 35.55
C MET A 1 -1.64 -13.12 34.56
N PRO A 2 -2.66 -12.29 34.91
CA PRO A 2 -3.38 -11.48 33.92
C PRO A 2 -2.53 -10.37 33.30
N GLN A 3 -1.56 -9.83 34.04
CA GLN A 3 -0.66 -8.77 33.56
C GLN A 3 0.25 -9.25 32.41
N LEU A 4 0.75 -10.49 32.45
CA LEU A 4 1.59 -11.04 31.37
C LEU A 4 0.80 -11.25 30.08
N ILE A 5 -0.47 -11.66 30.19
CA ILE A 5 -1.37 -11.82 29.04
C ILE A 5 -1.67 -10.46 28.42
N ALA A 6 -1.98 -9.45 29.25
CA ALA A 6 -2.25 -8.10 28.77
C ALA A 6 -1.03 -7.48 28.07
N THR A 7 0.18 -7.62 28.63
CA THR A 7 1.41 -7.13 28.00
C THR A 7 1.70 -7.87 26.69
N GLY A 8 1.52 -9.20 26.66
CA GLY A 8 1.71 -9.99 25.43
C GLY A 8 0.73 -9.59 24.33
N PHE A 9 -0.54 -9.39 24.68
CA PHE A 9 -1.57 -8.93 23.73
C PHE A 9 -1.26 -7.52 23.21
N LEU A 10 -0.84 -6.61 24.08
CA LEU A 10 -0.45 -5.25 23.68
C LEU A 10 0.73 -5.26 22.70
N LEU A 11 1.77 -6.06 22.97
CA LEU A 11 2.91 -6.22 22.07
C LEU A 11 2.48 -6.79 20.72
N PHE A 12 1.60 -7.79 20.72
CA PHE A 12 1.05 -8.35 19.48
C PHE A 12 0.31 -7.30 18.66
N LEU A 13 -0.54 -6.48 19.29
CA LEU A 13 -1.27 -5.41 18.61
C LEU A 13 -0.32 -4.36 17.99
N ILE A 14 0.73 -3.97 18.71
CA ILE A 14 1.71 -3.01 18.20
C ILE A 14 2.42 -3.58 16.97
N VAL A 15 2.84 -4.84 17.02
CA VAL A 15 3.49 -5.50 15.86
C VAL A 15 2.53 -5.61 14.69
N ALA A 16 1.28 -6.02 14.93
CA ALA A 16 0.27 -6.14 13.89
C ALA A 16 -0.04 -4.78 13.23
N ALA A 17 -0.21 -3.73 14.03
CA ALA A 17 -0.45 -2.37 13.54
C ALA A 17 0.75 -1.84 12.74
N GLY A 18 1.97 -2.05 13.23
CA GLY A 18 3.18 -1.66 12.50
C GLY A 18 3.30 -2.35 11.15
N LYS A 19 3.02 -3.66 11.08
CA LYS A 19 3.01 -4.42 9.82
C LYS A 19 1.95 -3.91 8.84
N ALA A 20 0.73 -3.65 9.33
CA ALA A 20 -0.33 -3.10 8.51
C ALA A 20 0.00 -1.71 7.97
N LEU A 21 0.60 -0.85 8.79
CA LEU A 21 1.02 0.49 8.40
C LEU A 21 2.10 0.46 7.32
N ILE A 22 3.13 -0.39 7.46
CA ILE A 22 4.18 -0.53 6.44
C ILE A 22 3.57 -0.98 5.10
N GLY A 23 2.70 -1.99 5.11
CA GLY A 23 2.05 -2.45 3.88
C GLY A 23 1.11 -1.41 3.24
N TYR A 24 0.60 -0.46 4.01
CA TYR A 24 -0.17 0.67 3.49
C TYR A 24 0.74 1.75 2.88
N LEU A 25 1.84 2.09 3.54
CA LEU A 25 2.77 3.11 3.06
C LEU A 25 3.56 2.66 1.83
N ASP A 26 3.79 1.36 1.67
CA ASP A 26 4.50 0.79 0.52
C ASP A 26 3.57 0.51 -0.68
N MET A 27 2.35 1.07 -0.66
CA MET A 27 1.38 0.88 -1.73
C MET A 27 1.70 1.79 -2.94
N PRO A 28 1.87 1.22 -4.14
CA PRO A 28 2.15 2.01 -5.34
C PRO A 28 0.92 2.79 -5.82
N THR A 29 1.16 3.77 -6.68
CA THR A 29 0.13 4.59 -7.32
C THR A 29 0.05 4.26 -8.81
N VAL A 30 -1.15 3.97 -9.32
CA VAL A 30 -1.43 3.72 -10.73
C VAL A 30 -2.19 4.89 -11.30
N TYR A 31 -1.66 5.47 -12.37
CA TYR A 31 -2.26 6.56 -13.13
C TYR A 31 -2.98 6.01 -14.36
N GLU A 32 -4.28 6.22 -14.44
CA GLU A 32 -5.13 5.74 -15.54
C GLU A 32 -5.76 6.91 -16.28
N SER A 33 -5.75 6.88 -17.62
CA SER A 33 -6.42 7.91 -18.41
C SER A 33 -7.92 7.81 -18.19
N TRP A 34 -8.55 8.93 -17.85
CA TRP A 34 -10.00 9.01 -17.75
C TRP A 34 -10.71 8.69 -19.07
N SER A 35 -10.09 9.06 -20.20
CA SER A 35 -10.71 8.96 -21.52
C SER A 35 -10.66 7.54 -22.10
N SER A 36 -9.48 6.90 -22.08
CA SER A 36 -9.26 5.58 -22.66
C SER A 36 -9.34 4.43 -21.65
N ARG A 37 -9.28 4.74 -20.35
CA ARG A 37 -9.13 3.74 -19.25
C ARG A 37 -7.87 2.90 -19.37
N GLU A 38 -6.84 3.44 -20.01
CA GLU A 38 -5.55 2.79 -20.12
C GLU A 38 -4.60 3.26 -19.02
N CYS A 39 -3.76 2.35 -18.53
CA CYS A 39 -2.68 2.69 -17.62
C CYS A 39 -1.66 3.57 -18.36
N VAL A 40 -1.41 4.75 -17.79
CA VAL A 40 -0.45 5.73 -18.31
C VAL A 40 0.91 5.53 -17.66
N ARG A 41 0.91 5.30 -16.34
CA ARG A 41 2.13 5.10 -15.55
C ARG A 41 1.80 4.43 -14.22
N VAL A 42 2.76 3.71 -13.67
CA VAL A 42 2.75 3.27 -12.28
C VAL A 42 3.92 3.95 -11.56
N GLU A 43 3.73 4.37 -10.32
CA GLU A 43 4.77 4.91 -9.45
C GLU A 43 4.82 4.06 -8.18
N ALA A 44 6.02 3.64 -7.79
CA ALA A 44 6.26 2.99 -6.51
C ALA A 44 6.01 3.98 -5.35
N ALA A 45 5.92 3.46 -4.13
CA ALA A 45 5.68 4.29 -2.94
C ALA A 45 6.77 5.35 -2.69
N ASP A 46 7.99 5.11 -3.18
CA ASP A 46 9.12 6.05 -3.12
C ASP A 46 9.16 7.04 -4.30
N GLY A 47 8.17 6.97 -5.20
CA GLY A 47 8.08 7.80 -6.40
C GLY A 47 8.88 7.25 -7.60
N THR A 48 9.49 6.07 -7.49
CA THR A 48 10.18 5.44 -8.62
C THR A 48 9.17 5.10 -9.73
N PRO A 49 9.38 5.54 -10.98
CA PRO A 49 8.50 5.20 -12.08
C PRO A 49 8.63 3.73 -12.45
N MET A 50 7.49 3.08 -12.65
CA MET A 50 7.35 1.68 -13.06
C MET A 50 6.48 1.58 -14.32
N GLY A 51 6.64 0.47 -15.04
CA GLY A 51 5.83 0.15 -16.22
C GLY A 51 4.43 -0.33 -15.84
N CYS A 52 3.49 -0.19 -16.78
CA CYS A 52 2.12 -0.71 -16.63
C CYS A 52 2.04 -2.25 -16.78
N ASP A 53 3.12 -2.91 -17.18
CA ASP A 53 3.20 -4.36 -17.32
C ASP A 53 3.15 -5.09 -15.97
N ASP A 54 3.66 -4.46 -14.91
CA ASP A 54 3.74 -5.00 -13.55
C ASP A 54 2.63 -4.41 -12.67
N LEU A 55 1.37 -4.56 -13.11
CA LEU A 55 0.25 -3.99 -12.38
C LEU A 55 0.04 -4.70 -11.03
N PRO A 56 0.18 -3.99 -9.89
CA PRO A 56 0.07 -4.59 -8.58
C PRO A 56 -1.39 -4.95 -8.24
N THR A 57 -1.61 -5.90 -7.35
CA THR A 57 -2.99 -6.29 -6.94
C THR A 57 -3.68 -5.24 -6.07
N LYS A 58 -2.91 -4.36 -5.41
CA LYS A 58 -3.42 -3.24 -4.60
C LYS A 58 -2.60 -2.00 -4.87
N PHE A 59 -3.27 -0.88 -5.12
CA PHE A 59 -2.65 0.40 -5.45
C PHE A 59 -3.58 1.56 -5.15
N HIS A 60 -3.01 2.76 -5.04
CA HIS A 60 -3.74 4.00 -5.13
C HIS A 60 -4.06 4.28 -6.60
N HIS A 61 -5.33 4.52 -6.92
CA HIS A 61 -5.76 4.81 -8.27
C HIS A 61 -5.92 6.32 -8.47
N VAL A 62 -5.30 6.86 -9.51
CA VAL A 62 -5.36 8.28 -9.85
C VAL A 62 -5.78 8.43 -11.30
N TRP A 63 -6.84 9.20 -11.53
CA TRP A 63 -7.29 9.56 -12.87
C TRP A 63 -6.46 10.71 -13.41
N VAL A 64 -5.99 10.57 -14.65
CA VAL A 64 -5.28 11.61 -15.39
C VAL A 64 -5.96 11.89 -16.72
N GLU A 65 -5.70 13.06 -17.31
CA GLU A 65 -6.16 13.42 -18.66
C GLU A 65 -5.28 12.77 -19.73
#